data_AF-A0A6M4PQJ6-F1
#
_entry.id   AF-A0A6M4PQJ6-F1
#
_cell.length_a   1.000
_cell.length_b   1.000
_cell.length_c   1.000
_cell.angle_alpha   90.00
_cell.angle_beta   90.00
_cell.angle_gamma   90.00
#
_symmetry.space_group_name_H-M   'P 1'
#
loop_
_entity.id
_entity.type
_entity.pdbx_description
1 polymer ?
#
loop_
_entity_poly.entity_id
_entity_poly.type
_entity_poly.pdbx_seq_one_letter_code
_entity_poly.pdbx_strand_id
1 'polypeptide(L)'
;MAEQPAEKKRHTTPRPIRVPDPLWQAYGRVCERLGTDRTADVLDHMKARIQEHGTDEDRADLARAEQEVAERRARKGGRPKAEPAADS
;
A
#
# COMPACT_ATOMS: atom_id res chain seq x y z
N MET A 1 19.01 -10.29 30.59
CA MET A 1 17.61 -9.83 30.67
C MET A 1 17.33 -9.07 29.40
N ALA A 2 16.77 -9.72 28.38
CA ALA A 2 16.47 -9.08 27.11
C ALA A 2 15.11 -8.37 27.24
N GLU A 3 15.15 -7.06 27.41
CA GLU A 3 13.96 -6.22 27.36
C GLU A 3 13.57 -6.07 25.89
N GLN A 4 12.56 -6.83 25.47
CA GLN A 4 11.98 -6.69 24.14
C GLN A 4 11.14 -5.41 24.12
N PRO A 5 11.47 -4.39 23.29
CA PRO A 5 10.66 -3.19 23.23
C PRO A 5 9.29 -3.54 22.64
N ALA A 6 8.25 -3.08 23.34
CA ALA A 6 6.86 -3.32 23.01
C ALA A 6 6.57 -3.08 21.52
N GLU A 7 5.98 -4.08 20.87
CA GLU A 7 5.55 -4.08 19.48
C GLU A 7 4.55 -2.93 19.25
N LYS A 8 5.04 -1.80 18.76
CA LYS A 8 4.19 -0.66 18.40
C LYS A 8 3.22 -1.13 17.32
N LYS A 9 1.91 -1.07 17.61
CA LYS A 9 0.83 -1.31 16.63
C LYS A 9 1.15 -0.53 15.34
N ARG A 10 1.51 -1.28 14.29
CA ARG A 10 1.94 -0.73 12.99
C ARG A 10 0.73 -0.18 12.24
N HIS A 11 0.46 1.11 12.41
CA HIS A 11 -0.65 1.82 11.77
C HIS A 11 -0.23 2.36 10.39
N THR A 12 -0.93 1.95 9.32
CA THR A 12 -0.91 2.70 8.05
C THR A 12 -1.92 3.83 8.18
N THR A 13 -1.47 4.98 8.64
CA THR A 13 -2.33 6.16 8.79
C THR A 13 -2.63 6.75 7.41
N PRO A 14 -3.90 6.99 7.05
CA PRO A 14 -4.22 7.67 5.81
C PRO A 14 -3.60 9.06 5.80
N ARG A 15 -2.83 9.37 4.76
CA ARG A 15 -2.23 10.69 4.55
C ARG A 15 -3.07 11.43 3.50
N PRO A 16 -3.80 12.50 3.85
CA PRO A 16 -4.63 13.20 2.89
C PRO A 16 -3.75 13.98 1.91
N ILE A 17 -3.95 13.75 0.61
CA ILE A 17 -3.39 14.58 -0.46
C ILE A 17 -4.46 15.56 -0.93
N ARG A 18 -4.08 16.81 -1.21
CA ARG A 18 -4.96 17.80 -1.82
C ARG A 18 -4.73 17.77 -3.32
N VAL A 19 -5.77 17.44 -4.08
CA VAL A 19 -5.72 17.30 -5.54
C VAL A 19 -6.95 17.99 -6.12
N PRO A 20 -6.83 18.80 -7.19
CA PRO A 20 -7.99 19.34 -7.89
C PRO A 20 -8.89 18.22 -8.43
N ASP A 21 -10.21 18.36 -8.28
CA ASP A 21 -11.17 17.34 -8.72
C ASP A 21 -11.02 16.96 -10.20
N PRO A 22 -10.83 17.90 -11.16
CA PRO A 22 -10.67 17.52 -12.57
C PRO A 22 -9.44 16.65 -12.81
N LEU A 23 -8.36 16.91 -12.07
CA LEU A 23 -7.12 16.14 -12.15
C LEU A 23 -7.33 14.73 -11.59
N TRP A 24 -8.00 14.61 -10.43
CA TRP A 24 -8.27 13.31 -9.81
C TRP A 24 -9.16 12.40 -10.68
N GLN A 25 -10.13 13.00 -11.37
CA GLN A 25 -11.00 12.28 -12.31
C GLN A 25 -10.24 11.87 -13.58
N ALA A 26 -9.43 12.75 -14.15
CA ALA A 26 -8.59 12.42 -15.31
C ALA A 26 -7.61 11.29 -15.00
N TYR A 27 -6.96 11.34 -13.84
CA TYR A 27 -6.07 10.29 -13.38
C TYR A 27 -6.79 8.94 -13.18
N GLY A 28 -8.02 8.96 -12.65
CA GLY A 28 -8.85 7.75 -12.57
C GLY A 28 -9.06 7.04 -13.90
N ARG A 29 -9.43 7.80 -14.93
CA ARG A 29 -9.61 7.26 -16.29
C ARG A 29 -8.31 6.73 -16.89
N VAL A 30 -7.15 7.21 -16.44
CA VAL A 30 -5.85 6.64 -16.83
C VAL A 30 -5.65 5.30 -16.12
N CYS A 31 -5.84 5.25 -14.79
CA CYS A 31 -5.69 4.01 -14.01
C CYS A 31 -6.62 2.90 -14.52
N GLU A 32 -7.88 3.23 -14.84
CA GLU A 32 -8.85 2.29 -15.43
C GLU A 32 -8.36 1.72 -16.78
N ARG A 33 -7.83 2.58 -17.66
CA ARG A 33 -7.27 2.14 -18.95
C ARG A 33 -6.03 1.24 -18.79
N LEU A 34 -5.27 1.43 -17.71
CA LEU A 34 -4.10 0.64 -17.38
C LEU A 34 -4.42 -0.60 -16.53
N GLY A 35 -5.70 -0.80 -16.15
CA GLY A 35 -6.10 -1.92 -15.30
C GLY A 35 -5.54 -1.88 -13.89
N THR A 36 -5.22 -0.69 -13.38
CA THR A 36 -4.67 -0.49 -12.02
C THR A 36 -5.61 0.38 -11.18
N ASP A 37 -5.41 0.39 -9.87
CA ASP A 37 -6.07 1.30 -8.96
C ASP A 37 -5.19 2.53 -8.65
N ARG A 38 -5.83 3.67 -8.37
CA ARG A 38 -5.13 4.93 -8.09
C ARG A 38 -4.15 4.82 -6.90
N THR A 39 -4.47 4.01 -5.90
CA THR A 39 -3.62 3.85 -4.71
C THR A 39 -2.38 3.03 -5.03
N ALA A 40 -2.52 1.92 -5.74
CA ALA A 40 -1.43 1.08 -6.20
C ALA A 40 -0.47 1.88 -7.09
N ASP A 41 -0.99 2.63 -8.05
CA ASP A 41 -0.17 3.44 -8.95
C ASP A 41 0.58 4.56 -8.20
N VAL A 42 -0.08 5.27 -7.27
CA VAL A 42 0.59 6.26 -6.42
C VAL A 42 1.68 5.63 -5.55
N LEU A 43 1.41 4.46 -4.95
CA LEU A 43 2.38 3.76 -4.13
C LEU A 43 3.58 3.31 -4.96
N ASP A 44 3.34 2.74 -6.14
CA ASP A 44 4.42 2.28 -7.02
C ASP A 44 5.24 3.46 -7.55
N HIS A 45 4.60 4.60 -7.84
CA HIS A 45 5.30 5.83 -8.16
C HIS A 45 6.20 6.30 -6.99
N MET A 46 5.69 6.28 -5.75
CA MET A 46 6.49 6.64 -4.57
C MET A 46 7.73 5.74 -4.44
N LYS A 47 7.56 4.42 -4.59
CA LYS A 47 8.68 3.47 -4.53
C LYS A 47 9.71 3.74 -5.62
N ALA A 48 9.26 3.95 -6.86
CA ALA A 48 10.14 4.24 -7.99
C ALA A 48 10.97 5.50 -7.74
N ARG A 49 10.36 6.58 -7.21
CA ARG A 49 11.07 7.82 -6.88
C ARG A 49 12.10 7.62 -5.76
N ILE A 50 11.81 6.80 -4.75
CA ILE A 50 12.76 6.47 -3.68
C ILE A 50 13.92 5.63 -4.23
N GLN A 51 13.67 4.68 -5.14
CA GLN A 51 14.74 3.91 -5.74
C GLN A 51 15.66 4.78 -6.61
N GLU A 52 15.06 5.67 -7.41
CA GLU A 52 15.78 6.54 -8.35
C GLU A 52 16.58 7.65 -7.66
N HIS A 53 16.02 8.27 -6.61
CA HIS A 53 16.61 9.48 -6.01
C HIS A 53 16.82 9.40 -4.50
N GLY A 54 16.35 8.34 -3.85
CA GLY A 54 16.48 8.18 -2.41
C GLY A 54 17.93 7.95 -1.99
N THR A 55 18.24 8.42 -0.79
CA THR A 55 19.47 8.10 -0.07
C THR A 55 19.48 6.65 0.39
N ASP A 56 20.60 6.18 0.93
CA ASP A 56 20.69 4.84 1.50
C ASP A 56 19.71 4.64 2.67
N GLU A 57 19.43 5.70 3.44
CA GLU A 57 18.41 5.69 4.49
C GLU A 57 17.00 5.53 3.90
N ASP A 58 16.65 6.29 2.86
CA ASP A 58 15.34 6.20 2.21
C ASP A 58 15.09 4.81 1.61
N ARG A 59 16.14 4.19 1.04
CA ARG A 59 16.07 2.83 0.48
C ARG A 59 15.93 1.77 1.57
N ALA A 60 16.59 1.94 2.72
CA ALA A 60 16.41 1.05 3.87
C ALA A 60 14.97 1.13 4.41
N ASP A 61 14.41 2.34 4.47
CA ASP A 61 13.03 2.57 4.87
C ASP A 61 12.02 1.99 3.88
N LEU A 62 12.29 2.09 2.57
CA LEU A 62 11.52 1.42 1.53
C LEU A 62 11.53 -0.11 1.71
N ALA A 63 12.70 -0.71 1.92
CA ALA A 63 12.82 -2.15 2.12
C ALA A 63 12.03 -2.62 3.36
N ARG A 64 12.07 -1.86 4.46
CA ARG A 64 11.26 -2.12 5.66
C ARG A 64 9.75 -2.03 5.35
N ALA A 65 9.32 -1.01 4.60
CA ALA A 65 7.92 -0.85 4.21
C ALA A 65 7.43 -2.00 3.31
N GLU A 66 8.26 -2.48 2.39
CA GLU A 66 7.92 -3.59 1.50
C GLU A 66 7.78 -4.92 2.26
N GLN A 67 8.68 -5.19 3.22
CA GLN A 67 8.58 -6.35 4.11
C GLN A 67 7.25 -6.34 4.89
N GLU A 68 6.84 -5.20 5.43
CA GLU A 68 5.56 -5.08 6.15
C GLU A 68 4.34 -5.34 5.26
N VAL A 69 4.36 -4.87 4.01
CA VAL A 69 3.28 -5.13 3.04
C VAL A 69 3.24 -6.61 2.65
N ALA A 70 4.40 -7.24 2.44
CA ALA A 70 4.51 -8.67 2.16
C ALA A 70 3.96 -9.52 3.31
N GLU A 71 4.34 -9.23 4.56
CA GLU A 71 3.82 -9.89 5.76
C GLU A 71 2.29 -9.75 5.91
N ARG A 72 1.72 -8.61 5.51
CA ARG A 72 0.25 -8.42 5.52
C ARG A 72 -0.44 -9.19 4.41
N ARG A 73 0.13 -9.23 3.20
CA ARG A 73 -0.40 -10.02 2.08
C ARG A 73 -0.37 -11.51 2.40
N ALA A 74 0.73 -12.00 2.99
CA ALA A 74 0.86 -13.37 3.48
C ALA A 74 -0.22 -13.71 4.51
N ARG A 75 -0.50 -12.80 5.47
CA ARG A 75 -1.57 -12.98 6.46
C ARG A 75 -2.98 -12.89 5.88
N LYS A 76 -3.22 -12.09 4.84
CA LYS A 76 -4.52 -11.96 4.16
C LYS A 76 -4.75 -13.00 3.06
N GLY A 77 -3.78 -13.89 2.80
CA GLY A 77 -3.89 -15.00 1.84
C GLY A 77 -4.87 -16.13 2.25
N GLY A 78 -5.58 -15.98 3.37
CA GLY A 78 -6.58 -16.93 3.85
C GLY A 78 -7.99 -16.34 3.94
N ARG A 79 -8.45 -15.51 3.00
CA ARG A 79 -9.88 -15.19 2.91
C ARG A 79 -10.57 -16.21 2.02
N PRO A 80 -11.18 -17.30 2.55
CA PRO A 80 -12.09 -18.10 1.75
C PRO A 80 -13.22 -17.19 1.26
N LYS A 81 -13.51 -17.30 -0.04
CA LYS A 81 -14.69 -16.72 -0.67
C LYS A 81 -15.89 -17.23 0.13
N ALA A 82 -16.66 -16.33 0.75
CA ALA A 82 -17.96 -16.72 1.29
C ALA A 82 -18.77 -17.24 0.09
N GLU A 83 -19.08 -18.53 0.10
CA GLU A 83 -20.07 -19.08 -0.81
C GLU A 83 -21.39 -18.34 -0.58
N PRO A 84 -22.14 -18.01 -1.64
CA PRO A 84 -23.43 -17.37 -1.47
C PRO A 84 -24.34 -18.33 -0.71
N ALA A 85 -24.80 -17.90 0.47
CA ALA A 85 -25.82 -18.61 1.22
C ALA A 85 -27.05 -18.78 0.31
N ALA A 86 -27.34 -20.02 -0.05
CA ALA A 86 -28.56 -20.39 -0.75
C ALA A 86 -29.74 -20.23 0.24
N ASP A 87 -30.73 -19.48 -0.21
CA ASP A 87 -32.05 -19.28 0.38
C ASP A 87 -32.80 -20.62 0.45
N SER A 88 -33.33 -20.99 1.62
CA SER A 88 -34.38 -22.00 1.83
C SER A 88 -35.03 -21.81 3.19
#